data_AF-H6WCM4-F1
#
_entry.id   AF-H6WCM4-F1
#
_cell.length_a   1.000
_cell.length_b   1.000
_cell.length_c   1.000
_cell.angle_alpha   90.00
_cell.angle_beta   90.00
_cell.angle_gamma   90.00
#
_symmetry.space_group_name_H-M   'P 1'
#
loop_
_entity.id
_entity.type
_entity.pdbx_description
1 polymer ?
#
loop_
_entity_poly.entity_id
_entity_poly.type
_entity_poly.pdbx_seq_one_letter_code
_entity_poly.pdbx_strand_id
1 'polypeptide(L)'
;MLVNNVPENIQNKLQVSCYDCHSNNTQYPWYNKIQPVAWFLEDHIKEGKAELNFNEWDSLSSRRKASKLRSIIKQIENGEMPLDSYTLIHSEATFTEAEAEELINFITQLKDSL
;
A
#
# COMPACT_ATOMS: atom_id res chain seq x y z
N MET A 1 -0.84 8.99 7.87
CA MET A 1 -2.18 8.68 7.33
C MET A 1 -2.42 9.63 6.18
N LEU A 2 -2.92 9.18 5.02
CA LEU A 2 -3.44 10.10 4.02
C LEU A 2 -4.44 11.02 4.74
N VAL A 3 -4.12 12.31 4.79
CA VAL A 3 -4.82 13.36 5.55
C VAL A 3 -6.12 13.77 4.84
N ASN A 4 -6.84 12.78 4.33
CA ASN A 4 -8.10 12.95 3.63
C ASN A 4 -9.08 11.97 4.22
N ASN A 5 -10.37 12.33 4.23
CA ASN A 5 -11.48 11.52 4.72
C ASN A 5 -11.53 10.15 4.00
N VAL A 6 -10.70 9.20 4.44
CA VAL A 6 -10.68 7.82 3.93
C VAL A 6 -12.02 7.19 4.31
N PRO A 7 -12.74 6.55 3.37
CA PRO A 7 -13.93 5.78 3.68
C PRO A 7 -13.65 4.74 4.77
N GLU A 8 -14.52 4.65 5.79
CA GLU A 8 -14.33 3.83 6.98
C GLU A 8 -14.11 2.35 6.64
N ASN A 9 -14.79 1.88 5.61
CA ASN A 9 -14.73 0.50 5.12
C ASN A 9 -13.40 0.12 4.43
N ILE A 10 -12.63 1.07 3.90
CA ILE A 10 -11.30 0.80 3.33
C ILE A 10 -10.14 1.28 4.22
N GLN A 11 -10.44 1.93 5.34
CA GLN A 11 -9.43 2.49 6.25
C GLN A 11 -8.50 1.41 6.81
N ASN A 12 -9.07 0.34 7.37
CA ASN A 12 -8.29 -0.79 7.88
C ASN A 12 -7.54 -1.49 6.74
N LYS A 13 -8.17 -1.57 5.55
CA LYS A 13 -7.56 -2.22 4.40
C LYS A 13 -6.32 -1.48 3.91
N LEU A 14 -6.34 -0.15 3.85
CA LEU A 14 -5.16 0.66 3.55
C LEU A 14 -4.03 0.46 4.55
N GLN A 15 -4.35 0.24 5.83
CA GLN A 15 -3.34 -0.03 6.84
C GLN A 15 -2.58 -1.32 6.54
N VAL A 16 -3.29 -2.44 6.42
CA VAL A 16 -2.68 -3.77 6.27
C VAL A 16 -2.14 -4.03 4.85
N SER A 17 -2.77 -3.44 3.82
CA SER A 17 -2.46 -3.73 2.42
C SER A 17 -1.46 -2.74 1.80
N CYS A 18 -1.28 -1.57 2.42
CA CYS A 18 -0.40 -0.53 1.89
C CYS A 18 0.60 -0.05 2.94
N TYR A 19 0.14 0.44 4.10
CA TYR A 19 1.02 1.12 5.05
C TYR A 19 2.01 0.20 5.74
N ASP A 20 1.67 -1.06 5.99
CA ASP A 20 2.59 -1.98 6.64
C ASP A 20 3.88 -2.15 5.81
N CYS A 21 3.81 -2.17 4.48
CA CYS A 21 4.98 -2.24 3.61
C CYS A 21 5.54 -0.87 3.21
N HIS A 22 4.68 0.12 2.97
CA HIS A 22 5.07 1.42 2.38
C HIS A 22 5.19 2.57 3.40
N SER A 23 5.31 2.28 4.71
CA SER A 23 5.49 3.31 5.74
C SER A 23 6.61 2.95 6.72
N ASN A 24 7.14 3.95 7.42
CA ASN A 24 8.15 3.73 8.46
C ASN A 24 7.59 3.03 9.71
N ASN A 25 6.27 2.83 9.79
CA ASN A 25 5.61 2.12 10.87
C ASN A 25 5.13 0.73 10.42
N THR A 26 6.08 -0.09 9.96
CA THR A 26 5.81 -1.47 9.53
C THR A 26 5.52 -2.36 10.73
N GLN A 27 4.34 -2.99 10.74
CA GLN A 27 4.03 -4.06 11.68
C GLN A 27 4.63 -5.38 11.18
N TYR A 28 5.82 -5.71 11.69
CA TYR A 28 6.49 -6.95 11.30
C TYR A 28 5.79 -8.17 11.90
N PRO A 29 5.47 -9.19 11.09
CA PRO A 29 4.92 -10.45 11.58
C PRO A 29 5.97 -11.24 12.35
N TRP A 30 5.51 -12.17 13.20
CA TRP A 30 6.35 -12.97 14.10
C TRP A 30 7.48 -13.74 13.38
N TYR A 31 7.26 -14.11 12.12
CA TYR A 31 8.23 -14.85 11.31
C TYR A 31 9.36 -13.97 10.73
N ASN A 32 9.32 -12.64 10.93
CA ASN A 32 10.40 -11.71 10.54
C ASN A 32 11.72 -11.90 11.35
N LYS A 33 11.86 -13.03 12.03
CA LYS A 33 13.09 -13.43 12.74
C LYS A 33 13.62 -14.79 12.27
N ILE A 34 12.97 -15.41 11.28
CA ILE A 34 13.29 -16.75 10.79
C ILE A 34 13.87 -16.63 9.40
N GLN A 35 15.11 -17.09 9.23
CA GLN A 35 15.76 -17.10 7.92
C GLN A 35 15.41 -18.35 7.11
N PRO A 36 15.30 -18.23 5.76
CA PRO A 36 15.55 -17.04 4.93
C PRO A 36 14.33 -16.12 4.72
N VAL A 37 13.20 -16.40 5.37
CA VAL A 37 11.93 -15.68 5.17
C VAL A 37 12.04 -14.21 5.57
N ALA A 38 12.75 -13.93 6.66
CA ALA A 38 12.96 -12.56 7.12
C ALA A 38 13.73 -11.72 6.09
N TRP A 39 14.79 -12.24 5.46
CA TRP A 39 15.49 -11.52 4.39
C TRP A 39 14.58 -11.19 3.20
N PHE A 40 13.76 -12.15 2.77
CA PHE A 40 12.83 -11.96 1.66
C PHE A 40 11.80 -10.86 1.99
N LEU A 41 11.25 -10.89 3.21
CA LEU A 41 10.30 -9.88 3.68
C LEU A 41 10.95 -8.48 3.77
N GLU A 42 12.13 -8.40 4.38
CA GLU A 42 12.86 -7.13 4.54
C GLU A 42 13.22 -6.52 3.18
N ASP A 43 13.63 -7.34 2.21
CA ASP A 43 13.95 -6.89 0.86
C ASP A 43 12.72 -6.30 0.16
N HIS A 44 11.58 -6.99 0.19
CA HIS A 44 10.33 -6.46 -0.35
C HIS A 44 9.86 -5.17 0.33
N ILE A 45 9.97 -5.06 1.65
CA ILE A 45 9.61 -3.83 2.37
C ILE A 45 10.55 -2.69 1.96
N LYS A 46 11.84 -2.98 1.80
CA LYS A 46 12.84 -1.99 1.37
C LYS A 46 12.57 -1.51 -0.05
N GLU A 47 12.30 -2.42 -0.99
CA GLU A 47 11.90 -2.09 -2.36
C GLU A 47 10.60 -1.29 -2.39
N GLY A 48 9.58 -1.74 -1.65
CA GLY A 48 8.30 -1.05 -1.53
C GLY A 48 8.46 0.40 -1.06
N LYS A 49 9.27 0.65 -0.02
CA LYS A 49 9.58 2.00 0.47
C LYS A 49 10.39 2.83 -0.51
N ALA A 50 11.31 2.22 -1.25
CA ALA A 50 12.08 2.91 -2.27
C ALA A 50 11.18 3.40 -3.41
N GLU A 51 10.15 2.64 -3.76
CA GLU A 51 9.15 3.06 -4.74
C GLU A 51 8.14 4.05 -4.15
N LEU A 52 7.61 3.79 -2.96
CA LEU A 52 6.66 4.68 -2.31
C LEU A 52 6.79 4.57 -0.80
N ASN A 53 7.18 5.68 -0.16
CA ASN A 53 7.13 5.83 1.29
C ASN A 53 6.08 6.89 1.67
N PHE A 54 4.99 6.46 2.31
CA PHE A 54 3.92 7.36 2.75
C PHE A 54 4.37 8.34 3.84
N ASN A 55 5.44 8.06 4.59
CA ASN A 55 6.03 9.03 5.52
C ASN A 55 6.70 10.21 4.81
N GLU A 56 7.07 10.04 3.54
CA GLU A 56 7.70 11.09 2.73
C GLU A 56 6.68 11.83 1.86
N TRP A 57 5.40 11.46 1.93
CA TRP A 57 4.34 11.95 1.04
C TRP A 57 4.28 13.47 0.95
N ASP A 58 4.35 14.16 2.08
CA ASP A 58 4.22 15.62 2.14
C ASP A 58 5.41 16.36 1.53
N SER A 59 6.57 15.70 1.40
CA SER A 59 7.75 16.25 0.74
C SER A 59 7.69 16.15 -0.79
N LEU A 60 6.77 15.36 -1.35
CA LEU A 60 6.63 15.17 -2.78
C LEU A 60 5.91 16.35 -3.45
N SER A 61 6.38 16.76 -4.63
CA SER A 61 5.66 17.71 -5.47
C SER A 61 4.34 17.13 -5.99
N SER A 62 3.35 17.98 -6.32
CA SER A 62 2.05 17.53 -6.87
C SER A 62 2.22 16.61 -8.08
N ARG A 63 3.18 16.89 -8.96
CA ARG A 63 3.51 16.03 -10.12
C ARG A 63 3.94 14.62 -9.69
N ARG A 64 4.79 14.52 -8.66
CA ARG A 64 5.26 13.22 -8.12
C ARG A 64 4.12 12.49 -7.41
N LYS A 65 3.33 13.19 -6.59
CA LYS A 65 2.13 12.65 -5.94
C LYS A 65 1.16 12.06 -6.97
N ALA A 66 0.80 12.82 -8.01
CA ALA A 66 -0.09 12.34 -9.08
C ALA A 66 0.48 11.13 -9.83
N SER A 67 1.80 11.07 -10.04
CA SER A 67 2.46 9.89 -10.64
C SER A 67 2.37 8.66 -9.75
N LYS A 68 2.56 8.81 -8.44
CA LYS A 68 2.47 7.69 -7.50
C LYS A 68 1.02 7.20 -7.34
N LEU A 69 0.02 8.10 -7.29
CA LEU A 69 -1.39 7.70 -7.27
C LEU A 69 -1.79 6.91 -8.53
N ARG A 70 -1.35 7.34 -9.72
CA ARG A 70 -1.55 6.56 -10.96
C ARG A 70 -0.91 5.17 -10.89
N SER A 71 0.26 5.07 -10.27
CA SER A 71 0.94 3.79 -10.08
C SER A 71 0.13 2.87 -9.17
N ILE A 72 -0.39 3.39 -8.05
CA ILE A 72 -1.19 2.60 -7.11
C ILE A 72 -2.44 2.06 -7.80
N ILE A 73 -3.18 2.92 -8.53
CA ILE A 73 -4.38 2.51 -9.29
C ILE A 73 -4.04 1.33 -10.21
N LYS A 74 -3.01 1.46 -11.05
CA LYS A 74 -2.62 0.42 -11.99
C LYS A 74 -2.22 -0.90 -11.32
N GLN A 75 -1.51 -0.82 -10.20
CA GLN A 75 -1.05 -2.01 -9.49
C GLN A 75 -2.23 -2.78 -8.87
N ILE A 76 -3.25 -2.06 -8.39
CA ILE A 76 -4.50 -2.68 -7.91
C ILE A 76 -5.31 -3.25 -9.08
N GLU A 77 -5.48 -2.49 -10.17
CA GLU A 77 -6.19 -2.94 -11.39
C GLU A 77 -5.57 -4.21 -12.00
N ASN A 78 -4.24 -4.31 -11.98
CA ASN A 78 -3.51 -5.47 -12.50
C ASN A 78 -3.43 -6.64 -11.51
N GLY A 79 -3.90 -6.48 -10.27
CA GLY A 79 -3.72 -7.47 -9.20
C GLY A 79 -2.26 -7.67 -8.78
N GLU A 80 -1.38 -6.72 -9.08
CA GLU A 80 0.05 -6.78 -8.70
C GLU A 80 0.25 -6.46 -7.21
N MET A 81 -0.67 -5.69 -6.62
CA MET A 81 -0.63 -5.31 -5.21
C MET A 81 -1.97 -5.61 -4.50
N PRO A 82 -1.92 -6.19 -3.29
CA PRO A 82 -0.71 -6.63 -2.57
C PRO A 82 -0.11 -7.89 -3.18
N LEU A 83 1.19 -8.11 -2.97
CA LEU A 83 1.91 -9.26 -3.53
C LEU A 83 1.22 -10.58 -3.17
N ASP A 84 1.03 -11.46 -4.15
CA ASP A 84 0.44 -12.79 -3.94
C ASP A 84 1.16 -13.58 -2.83
N SER A 85 2.50 -13.51 -2.82
CA SER A 85 3.33 -14.16 -1.79
C SER A 85 3.02 -13.68 -0.38
N TYR A 86 2.60 -12.43 -0.23
CA TYR A 86 2.20 -11.84 1.04
C TYR A 86 0.76 -12.25 1.41
N THR A 87 -0.18 -12.18 0.47
CA THR A 87 -1.59 -12.50 0.71
C THR A 87 -1.86 -13.98 0.98
N LEU A 88 -0.95 -14.89 0.58
CA LEU A 88 -1.00 -16.31 0.95
C LEU A 88 -1.07 -16.56 2.46
N ILE A 89 -0.46 -15.68 3.26
CA ILE A 89 -0.41 -15.79 4.73
C ILE A 89 -1.08 -14.60 5.43
N HIS A 90 -1.30 -13.49 4.72
CA HIS A 90 -2.01 -12.29 5.18
C HIS A 90 -3.29 -12.07 4.37
N SER A 91 -4.21 -13.01 4.47
CA SER A 91 -5.49 -12.95 3.72
C SER A 91 -6.30 -11.68 4.01
N GLU A 92 -6.12 -11.07 5.18
CA GLU A 92 -6.73 -9.80 5.57
C GLU A 92 -6.33 -8.62 4.66
N ALA A 93 -5.17 -8.71 4.01
CA ALA A 93 -4.68 -7.72 3.06
C ALA A 93 -5.28 -7.88 1.65
N THR A 94 -5.96 -9.00 1.36
CA THR A 94 -6.64 -9.16 0.07
C THR A 94 -7.81 -8.19 -0.07
N PHE A 95 -8.01 -7.66 -1.28
CA PHE A 95 -9.18 -6.86 -1.60
C PHE A 95 -10.27 -7.75 -2.20
N THR A 96 -11.51 -7.55 -1.76
CA THR A 96 -12.68 -7.91 -2.56
C THR A 96 -12.79 -6.98 -3.76
N GLU A 97 -13.55 -7.38 -4.78
CA GLU A 97 -13.78 -6.53 -5.97
C GLU A 97 -14.38 -5.16 -5.60
N ALA A 98 -15.34 -5.14 -4.67
CA ALA A 98 -15.94 -3.91 -4.18
C ALA A 98 -14.94 -3.02 -3.41
N GLU A 99 -14.10 -3.60 -2.55
CA GLU A 99 -13.08 -2.83 -1.83
C GLU A 99 -12.01 -2.26 -2.78
N ALA A 100 -11.62 -3.03 -3.80
CA ALA A 100 -10.67 -2.59 -4.82
C ALA A 100 -11.23 -1.43 -5.65
N GLU A 101 -12.47 -1.54 -6.11
CA GLU A 101 -13.15 -0.48 -6.87
C GLU A 101 -13.28 0.81 -6.04
N GLU A 102 -13.67 0.69 -4.77
CA GLU A 102 -13.80 1.84 -3.89
C GLU A 102 -12.46 2.51 -3.59
N LEU A 103 -11.41 1.71 -3.40
CA LEU A 103 -10.06 2.22 -3.23
C LEU A 103 -9.57 2.96 -4.49
N ILE A 104 -9.79 2.38 -5.68
CA ILE A 104 -9.44 3.03 -6.96
C ILE A 104 -10.18 4.35 -7.12
N ASN A 105 -11.48 4.38 -6.82
CA ASN A 105 -12.30 5.59 -6.88
C ASN A 105 -11.79 6.67 -5.92
N PHE A 106 -11.50 6.29 -4.68
CA PHE A 106 -10.92 7.20 -3.68
C PHE A 106 -9.57 7.77 -4.15
N ILE A 107 -8.65 6.93 -4.61
CA ILE A 107 -7.32 7.37 -5.09
C ILE A 107 -7.45 8.26 -6.33
N THR A 108 -8.42 7.99 -7.20
CA THR A 108 -8.69 8.80 -8.39
C THR A 108 -9.15 10.20 -8.02
N GLN A 109 -10.12 10.31 -7.09
CA GLN A 109 -10.56 11.60 -6.57
C GLN A 109 -9.43 12.38 -5.90
N LEU A 110 -8.59 11.69 -5.10
CA LEU A 110 -7.42 12.30 -4.50
C LEU A 110 -6.47 12.85 -5.57
N LYS A 111 -6.18 12.07 -6.62
CA LYS A 111 -5.30 12.49 -7.71
C LYS A 111 -5.82 13.73 -8.43
N ASP A 112 -7.12 13.81 -8.64
CA ASP A 112 -7.76 14.92 -9.36
C ASP A 112 -7.82 16.20 -8.51
N SER A 113 -7.59 16.09 -7.20
CA SER A 113 -7.57 17.23 -6.26
C SER A 113 -6.18 17.86 -6.05
N LEU A 114 -5.12 17.29 -6.63
CA LEU A 114 -3.71 17.72 -6.50
C LEU A 114 -3.27 18.82 -7.47
#